data_AF-A0A2X1RYL6-F1
#
_entry.id   AF-A0A2X1RYL6-F1
#
_cell.length_a   1.000
_cell.length_b   1.000
_cell.length_c   1.000
_cell.angle_alpha   90.00
_cell.angle_beta   90.00
_cell.angle_gamma   90.00
#
_symmetry.space_group_name_H-M   'P 1'
#
loop_
_entity.id
_entity.type
_entity.pdbx_description
1 polymer ?
#
loop_
_entity_poly.entity_id
_entity_poly.type
_entity_poly.pdbx_seq_one_letter_code
_entity_poly.pdbx_strand_id
1 'polypeptide(L)' 'MFSVEQRRVAVELFIKYDYSVSAVIRELGYPSANSLRSWWREYQETGVNAHQLGNRQKYVF' A
#
# COMPACT_ATOMS: atom_id res chain seq x y z
N MET A 1 3.91 2.87 16.69
CA MET A 1 2.48 2.92 16.28
C MET A 1 2.37 4.01 15.21
N PHE A 2 1.74 3.72 14.07
CA PHE A 2 1.47 4.72 13.04
C PHE A 2 0.04 5.23 13.23
N SER A 3 -0.15 6.54 13.20
CA SER A 3 -1.49 7.12 13.31
C SER A 3 -2.34 6.73 12.10
N VAL A 4 -3.66 6.66 12.30
CA VAL A 4 -4.63 6.36 11.23
C VAL A 4 -4.47 7.34 10.05
N GLU A 5 -4.15 8.60 10.34
CA GLU A 5 -3.87 9.62 9.34
C GLU A 5 -2.65 9.26 8.46
N GLN A 6 -1.55 8.80 9.08
CA GLN A 6 -0.36 8.37 8.34
C GLN A 6 -0.64 7.14 7.49
N ARG A 7 -1.51 6.22 7.97
CA ARG A 7 -1.95 5.08 7.15
C ARG A 7 -2.73 5.54 5.93
N ARG A 8 -3.67 6.48 6.09
CA ARG A 8 -4.45 7.02 4.96
C ARG A 8 -3.57 7.70 3.93
N VAL A 9 -2.70 8.62 4.35
CA VAL A 9 -1.76 9.32 3.46
C VAL A 9 -0.88 8.33 2.70
N ALA A 10 -0.39 7.28 3.37
CA ALA A 10 0.41 6.25 2.73
C ALA A 10 -0.38 5.43 1.69
N VAL A 11 -1.64 5.08 1.98
CA VAL A 11 -2.53 4.37 1.05
C VAL A 11 -2.94 5.27 -0.13
N GLU A 12 -3.19 6.56 0.09
CA GLU A 12 -3.49 7.52 -0.99
C GLU A 12 -2.29 7.71 -1.92
N LEU A 13 -1.08 7.89 -1.37
CA LEU A 13 0.14 7.94 -2.17
C LEU A 13 0.37 6.62 -2.91
N PHE A 14 0.08 5.49 -2.28
CA PHE A 14 0.18 4.17 -2.91
C PHE A 14 -0.71 4.06 -4.15
N ILE A 15 -1.95 4.55 -4.09
CA ILE A 15 -2.85 4.60 -5.24
C ILE A 15 -2.33 5.60 -6.29
N LYS A 16 -1.85 6.78 -5.86
CA LYS A 16 -1.30 7.81 -6.75
C LYS A 16 -0.06 7.35 -7.54
N TYR A 17 0.77 6.50 -6.95
CA TYR A 17 1.99 5.95 -7.58
C TYR A 17 1.78 4.58 -8.26
N ASP A 18 0.55 4.21 -8.61
CA ASP A 18 0.25 2.93 -9.27
C ASP A 18 0.72 1.70 -8.47
N TYR A 19 0.46 1.69 -7.16
CA TYR A 19 0.81 0.59 -6.25
C TYR A 19 2.32 0.36 -6.08
N SER A 20 3.13 1.40 -6.30
CA SER A 20 4.57 1.35 -6.06
C SER A 20 4.92 1.60 -4.60
N VAL A 21 5.18 0.51 -3.86
CA VAL A 21 5.61 0.57 -2.46
C VAL A 21 6.92 1.36 -2.30
N SER A 22 7.84 1.19 -3.25
CA SER A 22 9.15 1.84 -3.26
C SER A 22 9.02 3.36 -3.37
N ALA A 23 8.07 3.84 -4.18
CA ALA A 23 7.81 5.28 -4.31
C ALA A 23 7.27 5.85 -3.01
N VAL A 24 6.30 5.19 -2.38
CA VAL A 24 5.73 5.62 -1.09
C VAL A 24 6.80 5.68 0.01
N ILE A 25 7.67 4.67 0.09
CA ILE A 25 8.78 4.65 1.07
C ILE A 25 9.78 5.78 0.80
N ARG A 26 10.08 6.08 -0.47
CA ARG A 26 11.02 7.13 -0.84
C ARG A 26 10.46 8.54 -0.56
N GLU A 27 9.15 8.73 -0.69
CA GLU A 27 8.48 10.01 -0.48
C GLU A 27 8.18 10.28 1.00
N LEU A 28 7.65 9.29 1.71
CA LEU A 28 7.30 9.43 3.13
C LEU A 28 8.47 9.08 4.07
N GLY A 29 9.39 8.20 3.65
CA GLY A 29 10.44 7.64 4.53
C GLY A 29 9.94 6.54 5.49
N TYR A 30 8.63 6.27 5.48
CA TYR A 30 7.90 5.27 6.27
C TYR A 30 6.59 4.97 5.51
N PRO A 31 5.90 3.84 5.67
CA PRO A 31 6.14 2.64 6.49
C PRO A 31 6.97 1.57 5.77
N SER A 32 7.35 0.49 6.45
CA SER A 32 7.98 -0.67 5.82
C SER A 32 7.07 -1.28 4.74
N ALA A 33 7.67 -1.84 3.68
CA ALA A 33 6.94 -2.43 2.56
C ALA A 33 5.85 -3.43 2.97
N ASN A 34 6.11 -4.17 4.06
CA ASN A 34 5.20 -5.17 4.60
C ASN A 34 3.95 -4.54 5.26
N SER A 35 4.12 -3.41 5.96
CA SER A 35 3.02 -2.70 6.62
C SER A 35 2.07 -2.09 5.61
N LEU A 36 2.61 -1.48 4.54
CA LEU A 36 1.78 -0.92 3.46
C LEU A 36 0.97 -2.01 2.75
N ARG A 37 1.59 -3.18 2.52
CA ARG A 37 0.91 -4.34 1.92
C ARG A 37 -0.19 -4.89 2.82
N SER A 38 0.00 -4.87 4.13
CA SER A 38 -1.01 -5.28 5.11
C SER A 38 -2.19 -4.30 5.11
N TRP A 39 -1.94 -2.99 5.11
CA TRP A 39 -3.00 -1.98 5.04
C TRP A 39 -3.74 -2.02 3.71
N TRP A 40 -3.02 -2.27 2.61
CA TRP A 40 -3.63 -2.46 1.30
C TRP A 40 -4.53 -3.70 1.26
N ARG A 41 -4.11 -4.81 1.86
CA ARG A 41 -4.93 -6.03 1.97
C ARG A 41 -6.20 -5.76 2.80
N GLU A 42 -6.07 -5.13 3.96
CA GLU A 42 -7.24 -4.74 4.77
C GLU A 42 -8.17 -3.80 3.99
N TYR A 43 -7.62 -2.87 3.21
CA TYR A 43 -8.39 -1.97 2.35
C TYR A 43 -9.13 -2.72 1.23
N GLN A 44 -8.50 -3.72 0.61
CA GLN A 44 -9.13 -4.60 -0.38
C GLN A 44 -10.23 -5.48 0.22
N GLU A 45 -10.01 -6.03 1.43
CA GLU A 45 -11.02 -6.82 2.16
C GLU A 45 -12.21 -5.97 2.63
N THR A 46 -11.98 -4.68 2.91
CA THR A 46 -13.04 -3.75 3.37
C THR A 46 -13.92 -3.22 2.21
N GLY A 47 -13.59 -3.54 0.95
CA GLY A 47 -14.63 -3.68 -0.09
C GLY A 47 -14.73 -2.63 -1.19
N VAL A 48 -13.69 -2.49 -2.04
CA VAL A 48 -13.91 -2.05 -3.43
C VAL A 48 -12.96 -2.79 -4.38
N ASN A 49 -13.49 -3.80 -5.06
CA ASN A 49 -12.98 -4.37 -6.32
C ASN A 49 -11.50 -4.80 -6.35
N ALA A 50 -11.17 -5.91 -5.69
CA ALA A 50 -9.96 -6.69 -5.94
C ALA A 50 -9.97 -7.45 -7.29
N HIS A 51 -10.79 -7.05 -8.26
CA HIS A 51 -11.00 -7.77 -9.52
C HIS A 51 -10.12 -7.28 -10.69
N GLN A 52 -9.20 -6.33 -10.48
CA GLN A 52 -8.37 -5.76 -11.57
C GLN A 52 -6.85 -5.73 -11.34
N LEU A 53 -6.31 -6.22 -10.23
CA LEU A 53 -4.86 -6.38 -10.08
C LEU A 53 -4.48 -7.84 -10.35
N GLY A 54 -4.68 -8.22 -11.61
CA GLY A 54 -4.20 -9.47 -12.15
C GLY A 54 -2.71 -9.63 -11.88
N ASN A 55 -2.38 -10.62 -11.06
CA ASN A 55 -1.19 -11.44 -11.21
C ASN A 55 0.14 -10.67 -11.38
N ARG A 56 0.59 -9.99 -10.32
CA ARG A 56 2.01 -9.68 -10.12
C ARG A 56 2.45 -10.06 -8.71
N GLN A 57 2.32 -11.35 -8.40
CA GLN A 57 3.29 -11.96 -7.49
C GLN A 57 4.67 -11.75 -8.11
N LYS A 58 5.51 -10.90 -7.51
CA LYS A 58 6.96 -11.11 -7.29
C LYS A 58 7.47 -9.96 -6.42
N TYR A 59 7.24 -10.05 -5.12
CA TYR A 59 8.02 -9.30 -4.15
C TYR A 59 8.95 -10.30 -3.46
N VAL A 60 10.11 -10.53 -4.09
CA VAL A 60 11.27 -11.18 -3.45
C VAL A 60 12.01 -10.08 -2.69
N PHE A 61 12.34 -10.35 -1.43
CA PHE A 61 13.10 -9.44 -0.56
C PHE A 61 14.48 -9.13 -1.10
#